data_AF-X1T6J2-F1
#
_entry.id   AF-X1T6J2-F1
#
_cell.length_a   1.000
_cell.length_b   1.000
_cell.length_c   1.000
_cell.angle_alpha   90.00
_cell.angle_beta   90.00
_cell.angle_gamma   90.00
#
_symmetry.space_group_name_H-M   'P 1'
#
loop_
_entity.id
_entity.type
_entity.pdbx_description
1 polymer ?
#
loop_
_entity_poly.entity_id
_entity_poly.type
_entity_poly.pdbx_seq_one_letter_code
_entity_poly.pdbx_strand_id
1 'polypeptide(L)'
;MIVLTNPRKYSEIIEILKSNKDIGLALRKKLAIEAYSHTAQYDAIISQYLRGRWSEDGLPENYTVTMRKIQDMRYGENPHQKGAFYKALPVASEPCISNAKQLQGKELSFNNILDS
;
A
#
# COMPACT_ATOMS: atom_id res chain seq x y z
N MET A 1 -20.87 6.70 11.80
CA MET A 1 -19.68 6.00 12.34
C MET A 1 -18.49 6.27 11.42
N ILE A 2 -17.29 6.39 12.00
CA ILE A 2 -16.01 6.43 11.27
C ILE A 2 -15.09 5.35 11.84
N VAL A 3 -14.12 4.90 11.05
CA VAL A 3 -13.09 3.94 11.46
C VAL A 3 -11.74 4.52 11.08
N LEU A 4 -10.79 4.53 12.01
CA LEU A 4 -9.45 5.08 11.80
C LEU A 4 -8.42 3.97 12.00
N THR A 5 -7.74 3.58 10.93
CA THR A 5 -6.68 2.55 10.92
C THR A 5 -5.28 3.14 10.74
N ASN A 6 -5.18 4.47 10.61
CA ASN A 6 -3.94 5.18 10.32
C ASN A 6 -3.80 6.42 11.22
N PRO A 7 -2.80 6.45 12.13
CA PRO A 7 -2.58 7.58 13.04
C PRO A 7 -2.37 8.93 12.34
N ARG A 8 -1.90 8.94 11.09
CA ARG A 8 -1.71 10.18 10.32
C ARG A 8 -3.01 10.95 10.09
N LYS A 9 -4.17 10.31 10.27
CA LYS A 9 -5.50 10.93 10.13
C LYS A 9 -5.98 11.65 11.38
N TYR A 10 -5.32 11.48 12.53
CA TYR A 10 -5.84 12.00 13.79
C TYR A 10 -5.95 13.52 13.80
N SER A 11 -4.94 14.25 13.33
CA SER A 11 -4.96 15.71 13.32
C SER A 11 -6.14 16.26 12.50
N GLU A 12 -6.34 15.76 11.28
CA GLU A 12 -7.46 16.14 10.39
C GLU A 12 -8.82 15.91 11.07
N ILE A 13 -9.00 14.74 11.70
CA ILE A 13 -10.27 14.39 12.35
C ILE A 13 -10.51 15.24 13.61
N ILE A 14 -9.47 15.47 14.41
CA ILE A 14 -9.56 16.32 15.61
C ILE A 14 -9.98 17.74 15.23
N GLU A 15 -9.42 18.31 14.15
CA GLU A 15 -9.79 19.65 13.67
C GLU A 15 -11.26 19.72 13.25
N ILE A 16 -11.75 18.71 12.50
CA ILE A 16 -13.16 18.64 12.08
C ILE A 16 -14.07 18.58 13.32
N LEU A 17 -13.77 17.73 14.29
CA LEU A 17 -14.56 17.58 15.51
C LEU A 17 -14.56 18.88 16.34
N LYS A 18 -13.41 19.55 16.48
CA LYS A 18 -13.32 20.85 17.17
C LYS A 18 -14.14 21.95 16.51
N SER A 19 -14.31 21.89 15.18
CA SER A 19 -15.11 22.87 14.43
C SER A 19 -16.63 22.67 14.58
N ASN A 20 -17.10 21.72 15.40
CA ASN A 20 -18.50 21.32 15.52
C ASN A 20 -19.15 20.96 14.17
N LYS A 21 -18.35 20.52 13.20
CA LYS A 21 -18.82 20.04 11.90
C LYS A 21 -18.99 18.53 11.93
N ASP A 22 -20.04 18.04 11.27
CA ASP A 22 -20.18 16.60 11.03
C ASP A 22 -19.12 16.13 10.02
N ILE A 23 -18.68 14.89 10.18
CA ILE A 23 -17.75 14.25 9.26
C ILE A 23 -18.54 13.81 8.03
N GLY A 24 -18.53 14.62 6.98
CA GLY A 24 -19.32 14.39 5.76
C GLY A 24 -19.12 13.00 5.11
N LEU A 25 -20.14 12.57 4.37
CA LEU A 25 -20.19 11.24 3.73
C LEU A 25 -18.96 10.91 2.88
N ALA A 26 -18.41 11.89 2.17
CA ALA A 26 -17.22 11.70 1.33
C ALA A 26 -16.00 11.25 2.15
N LEU A 27 -15.77 11.84 3.33
CA LEU A 27 -14.68 11.45 4.21
C LEU A 27 -14.94 10.08 4.84
N ARG A 28 -16.17 9.80 5.26
CA ARG A 28 -16.56 8.46 5.78
C ARG A 28 -16.30 7.35 4.76
N LYS A 29 -16.62 7.58 3.48
CA LYS A 29 -16.33 6.63 2.38
C LYS A 29 -14.82 6.38 2.23
N LYS A 30 -14.01 7.45 2.26
CA LYS A 30 -12.53 7.31 2.19
C LYS A 30 -11.97 6.50 3.36
N LEU A 31 -12.43 6.79 4.58
CA LEU A 31 -12.01 6.06 5.78
C LEU A 31 -12.44 4.59 5.74
N ALA A 32 -13.63 4.29 5.22
CA ALA A 32 -14.09 2.91 5.04
C ALA A 32 -13.20 2.15 4.04
N ILE A 33 -12.84 2.76 2.90
CA ILE A 33 -11.91 2.16 1.93
C ILE A 33 -10.55 1.87 2.59
N GLU A 34 -10.03 2.82 3.38
CA GLU A 34 -8.76 2.65 4.09
C GLU A 34 -8.84 1.52 5.14
N ALA A 35 -9.96 1.42 5.86
CA ALA A 35 -10.20 0.36 6.84
C ALA A 35 -10.25 -1.04 6.20
N TYR A 36 -11.04 -1.23 5.14
CA TYR A 36 -11.12 -2.51 4.44
C TYR A 36 -9.80 -2.88 3.74
N SER A 37 -9.07 -1.89 3.22
CA SER A 37 -7.73 -2.13 2.67
C SER A 37 -6.75 -2.60 3.75
N HIS A 38 -6.87 -2.07 4.97
CA HIS A 38 -6.03 -2.46 6.10
C HIS A 38 -6.28 -3.90 6.54
N THR A 39 -7.55 -4.31 6.67
CA THR A 39 -7.90 -5.69 7.05
C THR A 39 -7.53 -6.68 5.94
N ALA A 40 -7.77 -6.35 4.67
CA ALA A 40 -7.34 -7.19 3.55
C ALA A 40 -5.82 -7.39 3.49
N GLN A 41 -5.04 -6.34 3.80
CA GLN A 41 -3.58 -6.45 3.94
C GLN A 41 -3.19 -7.42 5.07
N TYR A 42 -3.84 -7.29 6.22
CA TYR A 42 -3.56 -8.13 7.39
C TYR A 42 -3.83 -9.61 7.12
N ASP A 43 -5.01 -9.93 6.56
CA ASP A 43 -5.40 -11.31 6.27
C ASP A 43 -4.53 -11.95 5.19
N ALA A 44 -4.12 -11.18 4.17
CA ALA A 44 -3.19 -11.66 3.15
C ALA A 44 -1.83 -12.04 3.75
N ILE A 45 -1.30 -11.24 4.67
CA ILE A 45 -0.02 -11.51 5.36
C ILE A 45 -0.14 -12.76 6.24
N ILE A 46 -1.23 -12.92 6.99
CA ILE A 46 -1.48 -14.13 7.79
C ILE A 46 -1.54 -15.36 6.88
N SER A 47 -2.33 -15.29 5.81
CA SER A 47 -2.48 -16.39 4.85
C SER A 47 -1.14 -16.83 4.26
N GLN A 48 -0.29 -15.88 3.87
CA GLN A 48 1.06 -16.15 3.37
C GLN A 48 1.95 -16.78 4.45
N TYR A 49 1.92 -16.27 5.68
CA TYR A 49 2.72 -16.81 6.79
C TYR A 49 2.32 -18.25 7.14
N LEU A 50 1.02 -18.52 7.31
CA LEU A 50 0.52 -19.85 7.65
C LEU A 50 0.84 -20.87 6.56
N ARG A 51 0.71 -20.47 5.29
CA ARG A 51 1.11 -21.30 4.16
C ARG A 51 2.59 -21.65 4.21
N GLY A 52 3.46 -20.66 4.35
CA GLY A 52 4.91 -20.91 4.42
C GLY A 52 5.34 -21.76 5.63
N ARG A 53 4.49 -21.85 6.67
CA ARG A 53 4.76 -22.64 7.87
C ARG A 53 4.26 -24.10 7.77
N TRP A 54 3.14 -24.33 7.08
CA TRP A 54 2.42 -25.61 7.17
C TRP A 54 2.11 -26.27 5.82
N SER A 55 2.27 -25.56 4.70
CA SER A 55 2.03 -26.11 3.35
C SER A 55 3.32 -26.68 2.78
N GLU A 56 3.25 -27.88 2.21
CA GLU A 56 4.33 -28.48 1.42
C GLU A 56 4.22 -28.14 -0.08
N ASP A 57 3.04 -27.66 -0.52
CA ASP A 57 2.80 -27.26 -1.91
C ASP A 57 3.52 -25.95 -2.25
N GLY A 58 4.35 -25.98 -3.30
CA GLY A 58 5.06 -24.80 -3.80
C GLY A 58 4.17 -23.79 -4.53
N LEU A 59 3.07 -24.25 -5.16
CA LEU A 59 2.14 -23.42 -5.92
C LEU A 59 0.71 -23.67 -5.44
N PRO A 60 0.14 -22.78 -4.62
CA PRO A 60 -1.18 -23.00 -4.05
C PRO A 60 -2.31 -22.66 -5.02
N GLU A 61 -3.47 -23.30 -4.85
CA GLU A 61 -4.69 -22.98 -5.59
C GLU A 61 -5.12 -21.51 -5.42
N ASN A 62 -5.03 -21.00 -4.18
CA ASN A 62 -5.37 -19.62 -3.85
C ASN A 62 -4.12 -18.87 -3.38
N TYR A 63 -3.74 -17.80 -4.09
CA TYR A 63 -2.61 -16.94 -3.73
C TYR A 63 -3.02 -15.47 -3.73
N THR A 64 -2.86 -14.80 -2.58
CA THR A 64 -3.23 -13.40 -2.42
C THR A 64 -1.99 -12.55 -2.29
N VAL A 65 -1.78 -11.65 -3.26
CA VAL A 65 -0.68 -10.69 -3.23
C VAL A 65 -1.17 -9.38 -2.65
N THR A 66 -0.45 -8.84 -1.68
CA THR A 66 -0.73 -7.54 -1.10
C THR A 66 0.47 -6.61 -1.20
N MET A 67 0.22 -5.35 -1.54
CA MET A 67 1.27 -4.37 -1.80
C MET A 67 0.88 -2.99 -1.28
N ARG A 68 1.89 -2.15 -1.02
CA ARG A 68 1.73 -0.75 -0.65
C ARG A 68 2.41 0.15 -1.67
N LYS A 69 1.69 1.17 -2.12
CA LYS A 69 2.23 2.18 -3.03
C LYS A 69 3.39 2.94 -2.36
N ILE A 70 4.51 3.04 -3.05
CA ILE A 70 5.66 3.87 -2.67
C ILE A 70 5.48 5.27 -3.27
N GLN A 71 5.26 5.34 -4.58
CA GLN A 71 5.13 6.62 -5.29
C GLN A 71 4.37 6.46 -6.61
N ASP A 72 3.85 7.57 -7.13
CA ASP A 72 3.39 7.67 -8.52
C ASP A 72 4.59 7.74 -9.47
N MET A 73 4.48 7.11 -10.64
CA MET A 73 5.46 7.27 -11.71
C MET A 73 5.05 8.43 -12.61
N ARG A 74 6.03 9.08 -13.24
CA ARG A 74 5.77 10.12 -14.24
C ARG A 74 4.90 9.61 -15.40
N TYR A 75 5.13 8.37 -15.80
CA TYR A 75 4.37 7.58 -16.76
C TYR A 75 4.66 6.10 -16.50
N GLY A 76 3.91 5.20 -17.12
CA GLY A 76 4.21 3.77 -17.17
C GLY A 76 5.41 3.50 -18.08
N GLU A 77 5.33 2.46 -18.90
CA GLU A 77 6.38 2.18 -19.89
C GLU A 77 6.45 3.28 -20.97
N ASN A 78 5.28 3.82 -21.36
CA ASN A 78 5.15 4.88 -22.36
C ASN A 78 4.46 6.14 -21.80
N PRO A 79 4.72 7.35 -22.34
CA PRO A 79 4.22 8.63 -21.80
C PRO A 79 2.70 8.75 -21.61
N HIS A 80 1.92 8.01 -22.41
CA HIS A 80 0.46 8.03 -22.34
C HIS A 80 -0.12 7.08 -21.27
N GLN A 81 0.71 6.21 -20.69
CA GLN A 81 0.31 5.23 -19.67
C GLN A 81 0.55 5.80 -18.28
N LYS A 82 -0.36 5.49 -17.35
CA LYS A 82 -0.16 5.76 -15.92
C LYS A 82 0.68 4.66 -15.30
N GLY A 83 1.54 5.02 -14.35
CA GLY A 83 2.36 4.07 -13.60
C GLY A 83 2.40 4.44 -12.13
N ALA A 84 2.60 3.44 -11.29
CA ALA A 84 2.85 3.62 -9.86
C ALA A 84 3.74 2.48 -9.37
N PHE A 85 4.64 2.79 -8.46
CA PHE A 85 5.53 1.82 -7.87
C PHE A 85 4.98 1.32 -6.54
N TYR A 86 4.90 0.00 -6.40
CA TYR A 86 4.38 -0.67 -5.21
C TYR A 86 5.43 -1.61 -4.63
N LYS A 87 5.39 -1.76 -3.32
CA LYS A 87 6.19 -2.73 -2.57
C LYS A 87 5.30 -3.82 -1.99
N ALA A 88 5.71 -5.07 -2.16
CA ALA A 88 5.05 -6.22 -1.55
C ALA A 88 5.07 -6.17 -0.02
N LEU A 89 4.02 -6.70 0.61
CA LEU A 89 3.94 -6.92 2.05
C LEU A 89 3.84 -8.43 2.34
N PRO A 90 4.51 -8.95 3.39
CA PRO A 90 5.47 -8.24 4.23
C PRO A 90 6.70 -7.80 3.42
N VAL A 91 7.36 -6.76 3.91
CA VAL A 91 8.53 -6.19 3.23
C VAL A 91 9.63 -7.24 3.20
N ALA A 92 10.18 -7.51 2.01
CA ALA A 92 11.31 -8.41 1.86
C ALA A 92 12.47 -7.95 2.76
N SER A 93 13.08 -8.87 3.50
CA SER A 93 14.30 -8.60 4.28
C SER A 93 15.53 -8.47 3.38
N GLU A 94 15.48 -9.07 2.20
CA GLU A 94 16.58 -9.05 1.24
C GLU A 94 16.66 -7.72 0.47
N PRO A 95 17.87 -7.30 0.05
CA PRO A 95 18.05 -6.15 -0.82
C PRO A 95 17.26 -6.32 -2.12
N CYS A 96 16.41 -5.35 -2.43
CA CYS A 96 15.70 -5.27 -3.70
C CYS A 96 15.40 -3.81 -4.04
N ILE A 97 15.11 -3.52 -5.31
CA ILE A 97 14.81 -2.17 -5.78
C ILE A 97 13.65 -1.51 -5.01
N SER A 98 12.67 -2.29 -4.55
CA SER A 98 11.54 -1.78 -3.76
C SER A 98 11.92 -1.34 -2.34
N ASN A 99 13.08 -1.77 -1.83
CA ASN A 99 13.64 -1.35 -0.55
C ASN A 99 14.84 -0.41 -0.69
N ALA A 100 15.24 -0.07 -1.91
CA ALA A 100 16.39 0.78 -2.14
C ALA A 100 16.14 2.21 -1.66
N LYS A 101 17.18 2.84 -1.10
CA LYS A 101 17.17 4.27 -0.77
C LYS A 101 17.92 5.02 -1.87
N GLN A 102 17.20 5.84 -2.62
CA GLN A 102 17.82 6.75 -3.56
C GLN A 102 18.57 7.86 -2.80
N LEU A 103 19.88 7.96 -3.01
CA LEU A 103 20.73 8.98 -2.34
C LEU A 103 20.86 10.27 -3.17
N GLN A 104 20.71 10.18 -4.48
CA GLN A 104 20.86 11.29 -5.42
C GLN A 104 20.11 11.04 -6.73
N GLY A 105 20.00 12.07 -7.57
CA GLY A 105 19.36 12.00 -8.89
C GLY A 105 17.88 12.40 -8.88
N LYS A 106 17.28 12.38 -10.07
CA LYS A 106 15.85 12.65 -10.24
C LYS A 106 15.04 11.44 -9.80
N GLU A 107 13.76 11.63 -9.50
CA GLU A 107 12.84 10.50 -9.23
C GLU A 107 12.93 9.43 -10.32
N LEU A 108 12.97 8.16 -9.90
CA LEU A 108 13.05 7.01 -10.79
C LEU A 108 11.82 6.94 -11.72
N SER A 109 12.08 6.73 -13.01
CA SER A 109 11.03 6.38 -13.97
C SER A 109 10.69 4.89 -13.91
N PHE A 110 9.57 4.50 -14.52
CA PHE A 110 9.16 3.09 -14.62
C PHE A 110 10.25 2.23 -15.26
N ASN A 111 10.84 2.69 -16.37
CA ASN A 111 11.92 1.96 -17.04
C ASN A 111 13.17 1.88 -16.16
N ASN A 112 13.49 2.93 -15.39
CA ASN A 112 14.63 2.84 -14.46
C ASN A 112 14.41 1.76 -13.39
N ILE A 113 13.19 1.58 -12.89
CA ILE A 113 12.88 0.53 -11.92
C ILE A 113 12.97 -0.86 -12.57
N LEU A 114 12.54 -1.00 -13.84
CA LEU A 114 12.65 -2.26 -14.58
C LEU A 114 14.09 -2.63 -14.94
N ASP A 115 14.93 -1.65 -15.24
CA ASP A 115 16.32 -1.84 -15.66
C ASP A 115 17.29 -2.04 -14.49
N SER A 116 16.85 -1.83 -13.25
CA SER A 116 17.69 -1.85 -12.03
C SER A 116 17.94 -3.23 -11.45
#